data_AF-A0A0N4X9X0-F1
#
_entry.id   AF-A0A0N4X9X0-F1
#
_cell.length_a   1.000
_cell.length_b   1.000
_cell.length_c   1.000
_cell.angle_alpha   90.00
_cell.angle_beta   90.00
_cell.angle_gamma   90.00
#
_symmetry.space_group_name_H-M   'P 1'
#
loop_
_entity.id
_entity.type
_entity.pdbx_description
1 polymer ?
#
loop_
_entity_poly.entity_id
_entity_poly.type
_entity_poly.pdbx_seq_one_letter_code
_entity_poly.pdbx_strand_id
1 'polypeptide(L)' 'MTIAYRRLLLAFNNETFKNALQAIKDVSRVTVSCFEDDVARRNFMVAIAESGMDTDQYVWIMVESRKTGFGG' A
#
# COMPACT_ATOMS: atom_id res chain seq x y z
N MET A 1 -6.45 4.51 19.82
CA MET A 1 -5.73 3.91 18.68
C MET A 1 -5.44 5.02 17.69
N THR A 2 -4.19 5.23 17.32
CA THR A 2 -3.76 6.42 16.57
C THR A 2 -3.19 6.01 15.23
N ILE A 3 -3.67 6.64 14.14
CA ILE A 3 -3.18 6.40 12.78
C ILE A 3 -2.05 7.39 12.53
N ALA A 4 -0.82 6.88 12.36
CA ALA A 4 0.36 7.72 12.14
C ALA A 4 0.42 8.35 10.74
N TYR A 5 -0.20 7.69 9.75
CA TYR A 5 -0.24 8.15 8.37
C TYR A 5 -1.50 7.68 7.64
N ARG A 6 -2.13 8.59 6.90
CA ARG A 6 -3.27 8.29 6.03
C ARG A 6 -3.14 9.09 4.74
N ARG A 7 -3.25 8.43 3.59
CA ARG A 7 -3.25 9.09 2.29
C ARG A 7 -4.18 8.38 1.31
N LEU A 8 -4.93 9.17 0.53
CA LEU A 8 -5.66 8.70 -0.65
C LEU A 8 -4.75 8.90 -1.87
N LEU A 9 -4.56 7.85 -2.67
CA LEU A 9 -3.79 7.92 -3.91
C LEU A 9 -4.75 8.19 -5.07
N LEU A 10 -4.56 9.30 -5.77
CA LEU A 10 -5.36 9.66 -6.95
C LEU A 10 -4.73 9.16 -8.26
N ALA A 11 -3.43 8.85 -8.23
CA ALA A 11 -2.68 8.34 -9.37
C ALA A 11 -1.86 7.11 -8.95
N PHE A 12 -1.88 6.06 -9.78
CA PHE A 12 -1.19 4.79 -9.53
C PHE A 12 0.08 4.67 -10.40
N ASN A 13 1.01 5.60 -10.23
CA ASN A 13 2.31 5.61 -10.92
C ASN A 13 3.48 5.45 -9.93
N ASN A 14 4.65 5.10 -10.45
CA ASN A 14 5.83 4.78 -9.64
C ASN A 14 6.24 5.95 -8.72
N GLU A 15 6.26 7.19 -9.23
CA GLU A 15 6.59 8.38 -8.43
C GLU A 15 5.64 8.58 -7.26
N THR A 16 4.32 8.41 -7.47
CA THR A 16 3.32 8.54 -6.42
C THR A 16 3.51 7.49 -5.32
N PHE A 17 3.82 6.26 -5.71
CA PHE A 17 4.11 5.18 -4.75
C PHE A 17 5.38 5.46 -3.96
N LYS A 18 6.48 5.84 -4.62
CA LYS A 18 7.74 6.18 -3.94
C LYS A 18 7.58 7.33 -2.96
N ASN A 19 6.86 8.37 -3.34
CA ASN A 19 6.56 9.50 -2.44
C ASN A 19 5.71 9.07 -1.24
N ALA A 20 4.75 8.15 -1.42
CA ALA A 20 3.97 7.61 -0.31
C ALA A 20 4.82 6.72 0.60
N LEU A 21 5.68 5.87 0.04
CA LEU A 21 6.57 4.97 0.77
C LEU A 21 7.61 5.75 1.58
N GLN A 22 8.19 6.83 1.03
CA GLN A 22 9.07 7.73 1.77
C GLN A 22 8.37 8.33 2.99
N ALA A 23 7.13 8.80 2.84
CA ALA A 23 6.37 9.35 3.96
C ALA A 23 6.01 8.28 5.02
N ILE A 24 5.79 7.02 4.60
CA ILE A 24 5.49 5.90 5.50
C ILE A 24 6.72 5.43 6.27
N LYS A 25 7.90 5.47 5.65
CA LYS A 25 9.16 4.89 6.14
C LYS A 25 9.53 5.36 7.55
N ASP A 26 9.25 6.62 7.88
CA ASP A 26 9.66 7.22 9.16
C ASP A 26 8.58 7.12 10.26
N VAL A 27 7.35 6.73 9.90
CA VAL A 27 6.19 6.82 10.80
C VAL A 27 5.43 5.51 10.99
N SER A 28 5.67 4.48 10.16
CA SER A 28 5.01 3.18 10.30
C SER A 28 5.88 1.99 9.88
N ARG A 29 5.58 0.85 10.51
CA ARG A 29 6.07 -0.50 10.15
C ARG A 29 4.95 -1.43 9.71
N VAL A 30 3.69 -1.10 10.01
CA VAL A 30 2.50 -1.86 9.60
C VAL A 30 1.61 -0.94 8.78
N THR A 31 1.43 -1.27 7.50
CA THR A 31 0.64 -0.46 6.58
C THR A 31 -0.51 -1.26 6.01
N VAL A 32 -1.72 -0.69 6.11
CA VAL A 32 -2.91 -1.22 5.45
C VAL A 32 -3.14 -0.40 4.18
N SER A 33 -3.28 -1.09 3.04
CA SER A 33 -3.53 -0.50 1.73
C SER A 33 -4.69 -1.19 1.04
N CYS A 34 -5.40 -0.46 0.19
CA CYS A 34 -6.50 -0.96 -0.62
C CYS A 34 -6.27 -0.48 -2.05
N PHE A 35 -6.39 -1.40 -3.01
CA PHE A 35 -6.28 -1.12 -4.44
C PHE A 35 -7.44 -1.81 -5.16
N GLU A 36 -8.12 -1.08 -6.05
CA GLU A 36 -9.22 -1.64 -6.84
C GLU A 36 -8.72 -2.50 -8.00
N ASP A 37 -7.53 -2.17 -8.53
CA ASP A 37 -6.96 -2.78 -9.72
C ASP A 37 -5.70 -3.61 -9.39
N ASP A 38 -5.61 -4.78 -10.02
CA ASP A 38 -4.51 -5.74 -9.82
C ASP A 38 -3.17 -5.18 -10.31
N VAL A 39 -3.16 -4.37 -11.37
CA VAL A 39 -1.95 -3.75 -11.91
C VAL A 39 -1.44 -2.67 -10.94
N ALA A 40 -2.33 -1.84 -10.39
CA ALA A 40 -1.98 -0.86 -9.37
C ALA A 40 -1.35 -1.52 -8.13
N ARG A 41 -1.94 -2.62 -7.64
CA ARG A 41 -1.40 -3.40 -6.53
C ARG A 41 -0.03 -4.00 -6.86
N ARG A 42 0.12 -4.60 -8.03
CA ARG A 42 1.40 -5.15 -8.48
C ARG A 42 2.49 -4.07 -8.54
N ASN A 43 2.18 -2.93 -9.12
CA ASN A 43 3.11 -1.81 -9.22
C ASN A 43 3.48 -1.24 -7.84
N PHE A 44 2.54 -1.24 -6.90
CA PHE A 44 2.83 -0.87 -5.51
C PHE A 44 3.80 -1.84 -4.84
N MET A 45 3.62 -3.15 -5.01
CA MET A 45 4.56 -4.16 -4.50
C MET A 45 5.95 -4.02 -5.13
N VAL A 46 6.03 -3.74 -6.43
CA VAL A 46 7.31 -3.44 -7.10
C VAL A 46 7.96 -2.19 -6.48
N ALA A 47 7.20 -1.12 -6.24
CA ALA A 47 7.73 0.10 -5.63
C ALA A 47 8.22 -0.14 -4.19
N ILE A 48 7.58 -1.04 -3.43
CA ILE A 48 8.04 -1.47 -2.09
C ILE A 48 9.42 -2.11 -2.19
N ALA A 49 9.60 -3.06 -3.11
CA ALA A 49 10.89 -3.73 -3.33
C ALA A 49 11.96 -2.77 -3.82
N GLU A 50 11.65 -1.89 -4.79
CA GLU A 50 12.56 -0.85 -5.27
C GLU A 50 12.98 0.14 -4.17
N SER A 51 12.15 0.32 -3.15
CA SER A 51 12.42 1.21 -2.00
C SER A 51 13.14 0.50 -0.85
N GLY A 52 13.43 -0.80 -0.98
CA GLY A 52 14.04 -1.62 0.07
C GLY A 52 13.17 -1.76 1.31
N MET A 53 11.84 -1.76 1.14
CA MET A 53 10.87 -1.89 2.23
C MET A 53 10.14 -3.25 2.21
N ASP A 54 10.69 -4.22 1.48
CA ASP A 54 10.31 -5.64 1.43
C ASP A 54 11.09 -6.50 2.45
N THR A 55 11.71 -5.87 3.46
CA THR A 55 12.44 -6.53 4.54
C THR A 55 11.51 -7.05 5.65
N ASP A 56 12.07 -7.81 6.58
CA ASP A 56 11.39 -8.29 7.80
C ASP A 56 10.95 -7.18 8.77
N GLN A 57 11.31 -5.93 8.48
CA GLN A 57 10.93 -4.76 9.28
C GLN A 57 9.52 -4.25 8.97
N TYR A 58 8.91 -4.67 7.86
CA TYR A 58 7.63 -4.13 7.39
C TYR A 58 6.56 -5.19 7.21
N VAL A 59 5.33 -4.84 7.55
CA VAL A 59 4.13 -5.64 7.30
C VAL A 59 3.20 -4.87 6.38
N TRP A 60 2.90 -5.46 5.23
CA TRP A 60 2.02 -4.90 4.21
C TRP A 60 0.71 -5.68 4.16
N ILE A 61 -0.36 -5.07 4.65
CA ILE A 61 -1.71 -5.64 4.61
C ILE A 61 -2.43 -5.02 3.42
N MET A 62 -2.63 -5.81 2.37
CA MET A 62 -3.37 -5.39 1.17
C MET A 62 -4.79 -5.94 1.26
N VAL A 63 -5.76 -5.07 1.52
CA VAL A 63 -7.17 -5.43 1.60
C VAL A 63 -7.73 -5.52 0.19
N GLU A 64 -8.19 -6.71 -0.19
CA GLU A 64 -8.99 -6.90 -1.39
C GLU A 64 -10.48 -6.82 -1.03
N SER A 65 -11.20 -5.83 -1.55
CA SER A 65 -12.65 -5.91 -1.59
C SER A 65 -13.05 -6.80 -2.76
N ARG A 66 -12.91 -8.12 -2.63
CA ARG A 66 -13.62 -9.02 -3.55
C ARG A 66 -15.10 -8.72 -3.37
N LYS A 67 -15.83 -8.45 -4.46
CA LYS A 67 -17.31 -8.43 -4.47
C LYS A 67 -17.89 -9.85 -4.24
N THR A 68 -17.28 -10.63 -3.37
CA THR A 68 -17.83 -11.87 -2.83
C THR A 68 -18.49 -11.53 -1.49
N GLY A 69 -19.46 -10.61 -1.51
CA GLY A 69 -20.43 -10.52 -0.44
C GLY A 69 -21.47 -11.64 -0.63
N PHE A 70 -22.14 -12.05 0.45
CA PHE A 70 -23.33 -12.92 0.42
C PHE A 70 -24.55 -12.22 -0.22
N GLY A 71 -24.39 -11.63 -1.39
CA GLY A 71 -25.47 -11.16 -2.25
C GLY A 71 -25.52 -12.07 -3.45
N GLY A 72 -26.57 -12.90 -3.49
CA GLY A 72 -26.90 -13.71 -4.67
C GLY A 72 -27.37 -12.87 -5.85
#